data_AF-A0A3D4EQB8-F1
#
_entry.id   AF-A0A3D4EQB8-F1
#
_cell.length_a   1.000
_cell.length_b   1.000
_cell.length_c   1.000
_cell.angle_alpha   90.00
_cell.angle_beta   90.00
_cell.angle_gamma   90.00
#
_symmetry.space_group_name_H-M   'P 1'
#
loop_
_entity.id
_entity.type
_entity.pdbx_description
1 polymer ?
#
loop_
_entity_poly.entity_id
_entity_poly.type
_entity_poly.pdbx_seq_one_letter_code
_entity_poly.pdbx_strand_id
1 'polypeptide(L)'
;KADSYTNWENTGLDGHTAGHYISALSMYYASTGDPKAKEMLEYGLAELDRVQKANGNGYIGGVPGSDALWAEIKAGKINAGSFSLNDKWVPLYNIHKTFNGLKDAWIHAELPQAKRMLTELTDWFLDITSDLSEAQIQDMLRSEHGGLNEVFAEVYAITGDKKY
;
A
#
# COMPACT_ATOMS: atom_id res chain seq x y z
N LYS A 1 3.10 10.28 -15.70
CA LYS A 1 2.61 11.41 -16.55
C LYS A 1 3.39 12.70 -16.31
N ALA A 2 4.01 12.86 -15.15
CA ALA A 2 5.04 13.85 -14.85
C ALA A 2 6.16 13.13 -14.09
N ASP A 3 7.28 13.80 -13.87
CA ASP A 3 8.34 13.31 -12.98
C ASP A 3 7.83 13.23 -11.53
N SER A 4 8.44 12.38 -10.71
CA SER A 4 8.12 12.32 -9.28
C SER A 4 8.53 13.62 -8.59
N TYR A 5 7.93 13.87 -7.42
CA TYR A 5 8.45 14.92 -6.54
C TYR A 5 9.89 14.61 -6.13
N THR A 6 10.65 15.65 -5.82
CA THR A 6 12.00 15.50 -5.27
C THR A 6 11.96 15.11 -3.79
N ASN A 7 13.11 15.19 -3.09
CA ASN A 7 13.23 14.79 -1.69
C ASN A 7 12.92 13.29 -1.55
N TRP A 8 12.14 12.86 -0.56
CA TRP A 8 11.99 11.44 -0.29
C TRP A 8 11.24 10.67 -1.39
N GLU A 9 10.47 11.38 -2.22
CA GLU A 9 9.75 10.85 -3.39
C GLU A 9 10.66 10.57 -4.61
N ASN A 10 11.97 10.84 -4.52
CA ASN A 10 12.95 10.37 -5.50
C ASN A 10 14.29 9.94 -4.90
N THR A 11 14.36 9.76 -3.58
CA THR A 11 15.54 9.26 -2.87
C THR A 11 15.28 7.92 -2.17
N GLY A 12 14.17 7.23 -2.46
CA GLY A 12 13.94 5.85 -2.05
C GLY A 12 12.64 5.56 -1.30
N LEU A 13 11.87 6.58 -0.91
CA LEU A 13 10.55 6.43 -0.25
C LEU A 13 9.39 6.73 -1.22
N ASP A 14 9.68 6.79 -2.52
CA ASP A 14 8.79 7.01 -3.64
C ASP A 14 7.44 6.29 -3.47
N GLY A 15 6.34 7.05 -3.54
CA GLY A 15 4.96 6.57 -3.44
C GLY A 15 4.29 6.72 -2.08
N HIS A 16 5.02 6.94 -0.98
CA HIS A 16 4.40 7.04 0.35
C HIS A 16 3.47 8.25 0.49
N THR A 17 3.82 9.37 -0.14
CA THR A 17 3.02 10.58 -0.13
C THR A 17 1.73 10.36 -0.90
N ALA A 18 1.75 9.56 -1.98
CA ALA A 18 0.55 9.23 -2.72
C ALA A 18 -0.46 8.47 -1.84
N GLY A 19 -0.01 7.52 -1.02
CA GLY A 19 -0.88 6.85 -0.05
C GLY A 19 -1.51 7.82 0.96
N HIS A 20 -0.69 8.69 1.57
CA HIS A 20 -1.18 9.75 2.46
C HIS A 20 -2.14 10.73 1.78
N TYR A 21 -1.88 11.07 0.51
CA TYR A 21 -2.71 11.98 -0.28
C TYR A 21 -4.12 11.43 -0.47
N ILE A 22 -4.26 10.13 -0.76
CA ILE A 22 -5.56 9.47 -0.87
C ILE A 22 -6.29 9.50 0.47
N SER A 23 -5.64 9.17 1.58
CA SER A 23 -6.23 9.28 2.93
C SER A 23 -6.72 10.69 3.24
N ALA A 24 -5.84 11.68 3.03
CA ALA A 24 -6.14 13.08 3.33
C ALA A 24 -7.33 13.61 2.51
N LEU A 25 -7.36 13.32 1.21
CA LEU A 25 -8.49 13.69 0.36
C LEU A 25 -9.79 12.99 0.78
N SER A 26 -9.73 11.72 1.17
CA SER A 26 -10.90 10.95 1.58
C SER A 26 -11.54 11.54 2.85
N MET A 27 -10.73 11.80 3.87
CA MET A 27 -11.20 12.40 5.12
C MET A 27 -11.64 13.87 4.92
N TYR A 28 -10.91 14.63 4.11
CA TYR A 28 -11.24 16.02 3.81
C TYR A 28 -12.58 16.12 3.05
N TYR A 29 -12.78 15.29 2.02
CA TYR A 29 -14.04 15.23 1.28
C TYR A 29 -15.20 14.83 2.21
N ALA A 30 -15.03 13.79 3.03
CA ALA A 30 -16.06 13.37 3.98
C ALA A 30 -16.45 14.47 4.98
N SER A 31 -15.49 15.31 5.37
CA SER A 31 -15.71 16.38 6.35
C SER A 31 -16.32 17.65 5.76
N THR A 32 -16.13 17.91 4.47
CA THR A 32 -16.45 19.20 3.85
C THR A 32 -17.47 19.12 2.71
N GLY A 33 -17.58 17.95 2.07
CA GLY A 33 -18.31 17.78 0.83
C GLY A 33 -17.66 18.48 -0.38
N ASP A 34 -16.40 18.92 -0.31
CA ASP A 34 -15.75 19.66 -1.39
C ASP A 34 -15.67 18.81 -2.69
N PRO A 35 -16.37 19.21 -3.77
CA PRO A 35 -16.36 18.46 -5.02
C PRO A 35 -14.97 18.40 -5.66
N LYS A 36 -14.10 19.38 -5.41
CA LYS A 36 -12.74 19.35 -5.99
C LYS A 36 -11.89 18.27 -5.33
N ALA A 37 -12.01 18.10 -4.02
CA ALA A 37 -11.34 17.02 -3.30
C ALA A 37 -11.79 15.65 -3.81
N LYS A 38 -13.10 15.48 -4.07
CA LYS A 38 -13.63 14.26 -4.67
C LYS A 38 -13.05 13.98 -6.06
N GLU A 39 -13.02 14.99 -6.94
CA GLU A 39 -12.45 14.86 -8.29
C GLU A 39 -10.98 14.42 -8.24
N MET A 40 -10.19 15.02 -7.34
CA MET A 40 -8.79 14.66 -7.14
C MET A 40 -8.62 13.23 -6.60
N LEU A 41 -9.48 12.81 -5.68
CA LEU A 41 -9.49 11.46 -5.12
C LEU A 41 -9.83 10.42 -6.19
N GLU A 42 -10.91 10.64 -6.94
CA GLU A 42 -11.34 9.75 -8.02
C GLU A 42 -10.27 9.63 -9.11
N TYR A 43 -9.62 10.74 -9.47
CA TYR A 43 -8.48 10.74 -10.38
C TYR A 43 -7.31 9.91 -9.84
N GLY A 44 -6.91 10.13 -8.59
CA GLY A 44 -5.82 9.40 -7.93
C GLY A 44 -6.07 7.89 -7.93
N LEU A 45 -7.28 7.46 -7.53
CA LEU A 45 -7.68 6.05 -7.56
C LEU A 45 -7.68 5.47 -8.97
N ALA A 46 -8.15 6.22 -9.97
CA ALA A 46 -8.16 5.76 -11.36
C ALA A 46 -6.73 5.54 -11.91
N GLU A 47 -5.77 6.37 -11.52
CA GLU A 47 -4.37 6.16 -11.92
C GLU A 47 -3.71 4.99 -11.18
N LEU A 48 -3.97 4.83 -9.87
CA LEU A 48 -3.50 3.66 -9.11
C LEU A 48 -4.11 2.35 -9.62
N ASP A 49 -5.37 2.36 -10.04
CA ASP A 49 -6.04 1.20 -10.65
C ASP A 49 -5.38 0.80 -11.98
N ARG A 50 -4.95 1.78 -12.79
CA ARG A 50 -4.17 1.49 -14.00
C ARG A 50 -2.85 0.82 -13.68
N VAL A 51 -2.16 1.23 -12.62
CA VAL A 51 -0.93 0.59 -12.14
C VAL A 51 -1.22 -0.84 -11.68
N GLN A 52 -2.24 -1.04 -10.84
CA GLN A 52 -2.62 -2.37 -10.36
C GLN A 52 -2.94 -3.34 -11.49
N LYS A 53 -3.72 -2.87 -12.48
CA LYS A 53 -4.05 -3.64 -13.69
C LYS A 53 -2.84 -3.93 -14.56
N ALA A 54 -1.91 -3.00 -14.70
CA ALA A 54 -0.69 -3.21 -15.47
C ALA A 54 0.24 -4.24 -14.81
N ASN A 55 0.32 -4.25 -13.48
CA ASN A 55 1.05 -5.26 -12.73
C ASN A 55 0.37 -6.64 -12.79
N GLY A 56 -0.97 -6.68 -12.79
CA GLY A 56 -1.76 -7.89 -13.01
C GLY A 56 -1.73 -8.91 -11.86
N ASN A 57 -1.11 -8.57 -10.73
CA ASN A 57 -0.95 -9.42 -9.55
C ASN A 57 -1.51 -8.80 -8.26
N GLY A 58 -2.16 -7.65 -8.34
CA GLY A 58 -2.72 -6.90 -7.20
C GLY A 58 -1.77 -5.86 -6.59
N TYR A 59 -0.49 -5.84 -6.96
CA TYR A 59 0.48 -4.89 -6.40
C TYR A 59 0.24 -3.45 -6.83
N ILE A 60 0.37 -2.53 -5.88
CA ILE A 60 0.44 -1.08 -6.07
C ILE A 60 1.56 -0.56 -5.17
N GLY A 61 2.55 0.12 -5.73
CA GLY A 61 3.58 0.78 -4.94
C GLY A 61 4.60 1.55 -5.78
N GLY A 62 5.31 2.47 -5.12
CA GLY A 62 6.32 3.32 -5.75
C GLY A 62 7.77 2.93 -5.46
N VAL A 63 8.01 1.95 -4.56
CA VAL A 63 9.36 1.59 -4.12
C VAL A 63 10.25 1.25 -5.33
N PRO A 64 11.42 1.91 -5.48
CA PRO A 64 12.32 1.65 -6.60
C PRO A 64 12.83 0.21 -6.63
N GLY A 65 12.58 -0.50 -7.73
CA GLY A 65 12.94 -1.92 -7.88
C GLY A 65 12.07 -2.86 -7.04
N SER A 66 10.80 -2.51 -6.84
CA SER A 66 9.84 -3.29 -6.05
C SER A 66 9.63 -4.71 -6.56
N ASP A 67 9.65 -4.95 -7.88
CA ASP A 67 9.51 -6.31 -8.42
C ASP A 67 10.59 -7.26 -7.87
N ALA A 68 11.85 -6.81 -7.88
CA ALA A 68 12.97 -7.59 -7.36
C ALA A 68 12.86 -7.74 -5.83
N LEU A 69 12.55 -6.65 -5.11
CA LEU A 69 12.36 -6.67 -3.65
C LEU A 69 11.32 -7.73 -3.26
N TRP A 70 10.11 -7.66 -3.82
CA TRP A 70 9.01 -8.53 -3.38
C TRP A 70 9.20 -9.97 -3.86
N ALA A 71 9.86 -10.20 -5.00
CA ALA A 71 10.27 -11.54 -5.43
C ALA A 71 11.30 -12.16 -4.47
N GLU A 72 12.26 -11.37 -3.97
CA GLU A 72 13.22 -11.82 -2.97
C GLU A 72 12.56 -12.15 -1.62
N ILE A 73 11.66 -11.28 -1.16
CA ILE A 73 10.88 -11.52 0.07
C ILE A 73 10.06 -12.80 -0.07
N LYS A 74 9.34 -12.98 -1.18
CA LYS A 74 8.57 -14.21 -1.44
C LYS A 74 9.45 -15.46 -1.45
N ALA A 75 10.68 -15.35 -1.94
CA ALA A 75 11.67 -16.43 -1.91
C ALA A 75 12.34 -16.63 -0.52
N GLY A 76 11.88 -15.94 0.52
CA GLY A 76 12.42 -16.03 1.88
C GLY A 76 13.77 -15.34 2.07
N LYS A 77 14.23 -14.54 1.09
CA LYS A 77 15.48 -13.78 1.16
C LYS A 77 15.22 -12.45 1.85
N ILE A 78 15.41 -12.44 3.16
CA ILE A 78 15.09 -11.30 4.02
C ILE A 78 16.39 -10.74 4.57
N ASN A 79 16.70 -9.49 4.22
CA ASN A 79 17.76 -8.69 4.81
C ASN A 79 17.14 -7.44 5.43
N ALA A 80 16.60 -7.59 6.63
CA ALA A 80 15.97 -6.50 7.36
C ALA A 80 16.99 -5.74 8.24
N GLY A 81 16.92 -4.42 8.21
CA GLY A 81 17.44 -3.50 9.22
C GLY A 81 16.32 -2.60 9.72
N SER A 82 16.54 -1.77 10.75
CA SER A 82 15.46 -0.95 11.33
C SER A 82 14.73 -0.06 10.32
N PHE A 83 15.46 0.50 9.36
CA PHE A 83 14.91 1.36 8.31
C PHE A 83 15.15 0.81 6.89
N SER A 84 15.47 -0.48 6.77
CA SER A 84 15.75 -1.09 5.48
C SER A 84 15.18 -2.50 5.35
N LEU A 85 14.80 -2.88 4.14
CA LEU A 85 14.49 -4.25 3.78
C LEU A 85 15.03 -4.48 2.38
N ASN A 86 16.01 -5.38 2.24
CA ASN A 86 16.74 -5.68 1.01
C ASN A 86 17.20 -4.38 0.31
N ASP A 87 17.88 -3.52 1.08
CA ASP A 87 18.44 -2.24 0.66
C ASP A 87 17.40 -1.19 0.15
N LYS A 88 16.11 -1.43 0.42
CA LYS A 88 15.04 -0.45 0.18
C LYS A 88 14.66 0.25 1.48
N TRP A 89 14.37 1.55 1.39
CA TRP A 89 14.01 2.36 2.54
C TRP A 89 12.58 2.06 2.98
N VAL A 90 12.44 1.39 4.13
CA VAL A 90 11.16 1.06 4.80
C VAL A 90 9.99 0.69 3.86
N PRO A 91 10.16 -0.29 2.94
CA PRO A 91 9.16 -0.55 1.91
C PRO A 91 7.82 -1.06 2.46
N LEU A 92 7.82 -1.72 3.63
CA LEU A 92 6.60 -2.13 4.33
C LEU A 92 5.80 -0.92 4.82
N TYR A 93 6.47 0.06 5.44
CA TYR A 93 5.87 1.35 5.79
C TYR A 93 5.33 2.10 4.56
N ASN A 94 6.02 2.01 3.42
CA ASN A 94 5.60 2.68 2.19
C ASN A 94 4.27 2.09 1.67
N ILE A 95 4.21 0.78 1.42
CA ILE A 95 2.97 0.13 0.94
C ILE A 95 1.83 0.26 1.95
N HIS A 96 2.12 0.31 3.25
CA HIS A 96 1.13 0.60 4.29
C HIS A 96 0.36 1.91 4.03
N LYS A 97 0.99 2.95 3.47
CA LYS A 97 0.27 4.18 3.12
C LYS A 97 -0.73 3.97 2.00
N THR A 98 -0.41 3.12 1.04
CA THR A 98 -1.32 2.76 -0.04
C THR A 98 -2.50 1.95 0.50
N PHE A 99 -2.24 0.97 1.37
CA PHE A 99 -3.27 0.22 2.10
C PHE A 99 -4.24 1.16 2.82
N ASN A 100 -3.72 2.10 3.63
CA ASN A 100 -4.55 3.07 4.35
C ASN A 100 -5.30 4.01 3.40
N GLY A 101 -4.66 4.52 2.36
CA GLY A 101 -5.31 5.37 1.38
C GLY A 101 -6.53 4.69 0.75
N LEU A 102 -6.39 3.45 0.29
CA LEU A 102 -7.50 2.70 -0.31
C LEU A 102 -8.59 2.37 0.70
N LYS A 103 -8.22 2.02 1.94
CA LYS A 103 -9.17 1.83 3.03
C LYS A 103 -9.96 3.12 3.29
N ASP A 104 -9.30 4.25 3.45
CA ASP A 104 -9.93 5.52 3.78
C ASP A 104 -10.83 6.01 2.65
N ALA A 105 -10.44 5.78 1.39
CA ALA A 105 -11.29 6.05 0.24
C ALA A 105 -12.57 5.21 0.21
N TRP A 106 -12.52 3.98 0.75
CA TRP A 106 -13.70 3.16 0.95
C TRP A 106 -14.54 3.63 2.15
N ILE A 107 -13.93 3.78 3.32
CA ILE A 107 -14.65 4.04 4.58
C ILE A 107 -15.21 5.47 4.65
N HIS A 108 -14.46 6.46 4.17
CA HIS A 108 -14.83 7.87 4.31
C HIS A 108 -15.48 8.46 3.06
N ALA A 109 -15.03 8.04 1.87
CA ALA A 109 -15.56 8.56 0.60
C ALA A 109 -16.50 7.59 -0.13
N GLU A 110 -16.72 6.39 0.41
CA GLU A 110 -17.63 5.36 -0.11
C GLU A 110 -17.38 5.00 -1.58
N LEU A 111 -16.12 5.04 -2.04
CA LEU A 111 -15.75 4.75 -3.42
C LEU A 111 -15.53 3.24 -3.63
N PRO A 112 -16.43 2.50 -4.32
CA PRO A 112 -16.38 1.03 -4.37
C PRO A 112 -15.13 0.46 -5.06
N GLN A 113 -14.56 1.22 -6.00
CA GLN A 113 -13.31 0.84 -6.65
C GLN A 113 -12.17 0.67 -5.63
N ALA A 114 -12.13 1.51 -4.58
CA ALA A 114 -11.08 1.45 -3.58
C ALA A 114 -11.16 0.15 -2.75
N LYS A 115 -12.38 -0.33 -2.44
CA LYS A 115 -12.57 -1.64 -1.78
C LYS A 115 -12.01 -2.78 -2.63
N ARG A 116 -12.30 -2.82 -3.93
CA ARG A 116 -11.74 -3.84 -4.84
C ARG A 116 -10.21 -3.80 -4.83
N MET A 117 -9.65 -2.61 -5.06
CA MET A 117 -8.20 -2.43 -5.13
C MET A 117 -7.51 -2.80 -3.82
N LEU A 118 -8.11 -2.46 -2.68
CA LEU A 118 -7.63 -2.83 -1.35
C LEU A 118 -7.59 -4.35 -1.19
N THR A 119 -8.70 -5.04 -1.49
CA THR A 119 -8.77 -6.50 -1.41
C THR A 119 -7.73 -7.19 -2.31
N GLU A 120 -7.57 -6.73 -3.55
CA GLU A 120 -6.56 -7.24 -4.48
C GLU A 120 -5.12 -6.99 -3.98
N LEU A 121 -4.86 -5.84 -3.36
CA LEU A 121 -3.56 -5.53 -2.76
C LEU A 121 -3.29 -6.39 -1.51
N THR A 122 -4.31 -6.66 -0.70
CA THR A 122 -4.17 -7.54 0.47
C THR A 122 -3.94 -8.99 0.03
N ASP A 123 -4.67 -9.48 -0.97
CA ASP A 123 -4.47 -10.81 -1.55
C ASP A 123 -3.06 -10.97 -2.12
N TRP A 124 -2.53 -9.93 -2.78
CA TRP A 124 -1.14 -9.89 -3.23
C TRP A 124 -0.17 -10.05 -2.05
N PHE A 125 -0.36 -9.33 -0.95
CA PHE A 125 0.57 -9.40 0.18
C PHE A 125 0.49 -10.75 0.94
N LEU A 126 -0.71 -11.35 1.00
CA LEU A 126 -0.87 -12.74 1.46
C LEU A 126 -0.07 -13.71 0.60
N ASP A 127 -0.10 -13.57 -0.72
CA ASP A 127 0.71 -14.39 -1.63
C ASP A 127 2.22 -14.20 -1.42
N ILE A 128 2.68 -12.95 -1.26
CA ILE A 128 4.11 -12.63 -0.97
C ILE A 128 4.59 -13.32 0.32
N THR A 129 3.71 -13.46 1.31
CA THR A 129 4.07 -13.96 2.65
C THR A 129 3.69 -15.43 2.90
N SER A 130 2.99 -16.06 1.95
CA SER A 130 2.37 -17.39 2.11
C SER A 130 3.33 -18.52 2.50
N ASP A 131 4.56 -18.50 1.98
CA ASP A 131 5.58 -19.53 2.22
C ASP A 131 6.60 -19.13 3.32
N LEU A 132 6.41 -17.99 3.98
CA LEU A 132 7.31 -17.51 5.03
C LEU A 132 6.97 -18.16 6.38
N SER A 133 7.99 -18.68 7.05
CA SER A 133 7.86 -19.11 8.44
C SER A 133 7.59 -17.92 9.38
N GLU A 134 7.02 -18.19 10.55
CA GLU A 134 6.83 -17.17 11.58
C GLU A 134 8.14 -16.46 11.93
N ALA A 135 9.25 -17.19 12.02
CA ALA A 135 10.57 -16.60 12.26
C ALA A 135 11.00 -15.64 11.14
N GLN A 136 10.73 -15.97 9.88
CA GLN A 136 10.99 -15.09 8.75
C GLN A 136 10.09 -13.84 8.76
N ILE A 137 8.80 -14.01 9.09
CA ILE A 137 7.89 -12.86 9.26
C ILE A 137 8.41 -11.94 10.37
N GLN A 138 8.77 -12.48 11.54
CA GLN A 138 9.31 -11.68 12.65
C GLN A 138 10.64 -11.02 12.27
N ASP A 139 11.50 -11.68 11.50
CA ASP A 139 12.74 -11.08 10.99
C ASP A 139 12.47 -9.91 10.03
N MET A 140 11.54 -10.09 9.09
CA MET A 140 11.09 -9.05 8.16
C MET A 140 10.53 -7.83 8.89
N LEU A 141 9.75 -8.05 9.96
CA LEU A 141 9.14 -6.99 10.77
C LEU A 141 10.15 -6.21 11.64
N ARG A 142 11.44 -6.58 11.65
CA ARG A 142 12.48 -5.69 12.21
C ARG A 142 12.61 -4.40 11.41
N SER A 143 12.24 -4.42 10.12
CA SER A 143 12.10 -3.23 9.30
C SER A 143 10.82 -2.49 9.62
N GLU A 144 10.86 -1.16 9.69
CA GLU A 144 9.67 -0.34 9.92
C GLU A 144 8.54 -0.70 8.93
N HIS A 145 7.42 -1.13 9.50
CA HIS A 145 6.27 -1.66 8.76
C HIS A 145 4.99 -0.84 8.97
N GLY A 146 5.10 0.30 9.67
CA GLY A 146 3.94 1.12 10.01
C GLY A 146 2.86 0.31 10.72
N GLY A 147 1.61 0.39 10.25
CA GLY A 147 0.44 -0.26 10.82
C GLY A 147 -0.18 -1.31 9.90
N LEU A 148 0.63 -2.11 9.19
CA LEU A 148 0.10 -3.14 8.28
C LEU A 148 -0.89 -4.10 8.97
N ASN A 149 -0.61 -4.47 10.23
CA ASN A 149 -1.49 -5.33 11.02
C ASN A 149 -2.88 -4.71 11.27
N GLU A 150 -2.96 -3.41 11.51
CA GLU A 150 -4.23 -2.69 11.66
C GLU A 150 -5.03 -2.79 10.36
N VAL A 151 -4.40 -2.51 9.22
CA VAL A 151 -5.11 -2.53 7.93
C VAL A 151 -5.61 -3.92 7.58
N PHE A 152 -4.87 -4.99 7.86
CA PHE A 152 -5.33 -6.35 7.58
C PHE A 152 -6.55 -6.72 8.45
N ALA A 153 -6.55 -6.35 9.74
CA ALA A 153 -7.71 -6.52 10.60
C ALA A 153 -8.94 -5.71 10.12
N GLU A 154 -8.72 -4.52 9.57
CA GLU A 154 -9.79 -3.71 8.97
C GLU A 154 -10.30 -4.32 7.65
N VAL A 155 -9.43 -4.93 6.84
CA VAL A 155 -9.85 -5.67 5.63
C VAL A 155 -10.72 -6.87 6.01
N TYR A 156 -10.38 -7.59 7.09
CA TYR A 156 -11.29 -8.59 7.67
C TYR A 156 -12.64 -7.97 8.05
N ALA A 157 -12.66 -6.83 8.74
CA ALA A 157 -13.92 -6.16 9.11
C ALA A 157 -14.75 -5.72 7.88
N ILE A 158 -14.10 -5.32 6.78
CA ILE A 158 -14.74 -4.87 5.53
C ILE A 158 -15.29 -6.04 4.70
N THR A 159 -14.64 -7.19 4.72
CA THR A 159 -14.92 -8.33 3.84
C THR A 159 -15.63 -9.50 4.52
N GLY A 160 -15.39 -9.68 5.83
CA GLY A 160 -15.81 -10.85 6.60
C GLY A 160 -14.96 -12.11 6.37
N ASP A 161 -13.89 -12.03 5.57
CA ASP A 161 -13.05 -13.19 5.24
C ASP A 161 -11.88 -13.34 6.23
N LYS A 162 -11.87 -14.45 6.98
CA LYS A 162 -10.91 -14.73 8.05
C LYS A 162 -9.47 -14.96 7.60
N LYS A 163 -9.21 -15.02 6.29
CA LYS A 163 -7.84 -15.12 5.78
C LYS A 163 -7.02 -13.82 5.96
N TYR A 164 -7.71 -12.70 6.21
CA TYR A 164 -7.13 -11.38 6.44
C TYR A 164 -6.88 -11.10 7.92
#